data_AF-A0A937NUE4-F1
#
_entry.id   AF-A0A937NUE4-F1
#
_cell.length_a   1.000
_cell.length_b   1.000
_cell.length_c   1.000
_cell.angle_alpha   90.00
_cell.angle_beta   90.00
_cell.angle_gamma   90.00
#
_symmetry.space_group_name_H-M   'P 1'
#
loop_
_entity.id
_entity.type
_entity.pdbx_description
1 polymer ?
#
loop_
_entity_poly.entity_id
_entity_poly.type
_entity_poly.pdbx_seq_one_letter_code
_entity_poly.pdbx_strand_id
1 'polypeptide(L)'
;MGMFDTIKLAEPLVCPACGHEESTLQTHHFGETLDTYRVGMIVPDCSVLTGILLETSWCSACHNADMEAAPQLYVVIWHSILVAVEWKREEAERKLAAVDRLDLIEWVDQMQREASTWRRNYHALRSDLARWREYQDEQKRSAAGQAPPTNSPLRKLFMPDDAIRHAADPLAAILERHPPDDEPEGF
;
A
#
# COMPACT_ATOMS: atom_id res chain seq x y z
N MET A 1 15.91 -6.98 -17.91
CA MET A 1 14.79 -6.94 -16.95
C MET A 1 14.61 -5.48 -16.60
N GLY A 2 13.58 -4.83 -17.14
CA GLY A 2 13.26 -3.44 -16.81
C GLY A 2 12.64 -3.35 -15.42
N MET A 3 12.64 -2.15 -14.82
CA MET A 3 11.84 -1.87 -13.64
C MET A 3 10.44 -1.48 -14.12
N PHE A 4 9.41 -2.08 -13.52
CA PHE A 4 8.02 -1.86 -13.91
C PHE A 4 7.23 -1.43 -12.68
N ASP A 5 6.33 -0.48 -12.87
CA ASP A 5 5.40 -0.11 -11.82
C ASP A 5 4.19 -1.07 -11.83
N THR A 6 3.60 -1.28 -10.66
CA THR A 6 2.46 -2.20 -10.52
C THR A 6 1.19 -1.41 -10.30
N ILE A 7 0.17 -1.66 -11.11
CA ILE A 7 -1.20 -1.18 -10.88
C ILE A 7 -2.00 -2.29 -10.21
N LYS A 8 -2.55 -2.01 -9.03
CA LYS A 8 -3.52 -2.88 -8.35
C LYS A 8 -4.91 -2.48 -8.78
N LEU A 9 -5.65 -3.47 -9.25
CA LEU A 9 -7.00 -3.32 -9.76
C LEU A 9 -7.96 -3.60 -8.62
N ALA A 10 -8.98 -2.76 -8.47
CA ALA A 10 -10.05 -3.00 -7.51
C ALA A 10 -10.90 -4.21 -7.90
N GLU A 11 -11.31 -4.25 -9.17
CA GLU A 11 -11.97 -5.38 -9.78
C GLU A 11 -10.95 -6.16 -10.63
N PRO A 12 -10.85 -7.49 -10.47
CA PRO A 12 -9.93 -8.29 -11.28
C PRO A 12 -10.29 -8.18 -12.76
N LEU A 13 -9.29 -7.96 -13.60
CA LEU A 13 -9.48 -7.98 -15.05
C LEU A 13 -9.49 -9.43 -15.54
N VAL A 14 -10.55 -9.80 -16.26
CA VAL A 14 -10.64 -11.12 -16.89
C VAL A 14 -9.87 -11.10 -18.21
N CYS A 15 -8.87 -11.96 -18.33
CA CYS A 15 -8.12 -12.14 -19.56
C CYS A 15 -9.04 -12.61 -20.69
N PRO A 16 -9.11 -11.90 -21.83
CA PRO A 16 -10.03 -12.26 -22.91
C PRO A 16 -9.66 -13.58 -23.61
N ALA A 17 -8.42 -14.06 -23.45
CA ALA A 17 -7.93 -15.28 -24.11
C ALA A 17 -8.20 -16.56 -23.31
N CYS A 18 -8.04 -16.51 -21.98
CA CYS A 18 -8.12 -17.70 -21.12
C CYS A 18 -9.16 -17.60 -20.01
N GLY A 19 -9.79 -16.43 -19.82
CA GLY A 19 -10.75 -16.19 -18.75
C GLY A 19 -10.15 -16.11 -17.35
N HIS A 20 -8.82 -16.05 -17.23
CA HIS A 20 -8.15 -15.90 -15.93
C HIS A 20 -8.30 -14.48 -15.39
N GLU A 21 -8.53 -14.36 -14.08
CA GLU A 21 -8.67 -13.09 -13.37
C GLU A 21 -7.32 -12.59 -12.87
N GLU A 22 -6.91 -11.41 -13.32
CA GLU A 22 -5.70 -10.73 -12.89
C GLU A 22 -6.06 -9.53 -11.99
N SER A 23 -5.57 -9.53 -10.76
CA SER A 23 -5.76 -8.42 -9.81
C SER A 23 -4.66 -7.36 -9.89
N THR A 24 -3.57 -7.65 -10.61
CA THR A 24 -2.42 -6.76 -10.77
C THR A 24 -1.98 -6.66 -12.21
N LEU A 25 -1.54 -5.47 -12.59
CA LEU A 25 -0.98 -5.17 -13.91
C LEU A 25 0.40 -4.53 -13.75
N GLN A 26 1.32 -4.80 -14.67
CA GLN A 26 2.59 -4.08 -14.76
C GLN A 26 2.53 -3.04 -15.89
N THR A 27 3.08 -1.85 -15.64
CA THR A 27 3.09 -0.73 -16.60
C THR A 27 4.48 -0.13 -16.73
N HIS A 28 4.79 0.32 -17.95
CA HIS A 28 6.02 1.06 -18.28
C HIS A 28 5.80 2.55 -18.43
N HIS A 29 4.55 3.03 -18.44
CA HIS A 29 4.24 4.44 -18.75
C HIS A 29 4.49 5.40 -17.58
N PHE A 30 4.92 4.86 -16.44
CA PHE A 30 5.13 5.58 -15.19
C PHE A 30 6.64 5.78 -14.95
N GLY A 31 7.05 6.02 -13.70
CA GLY A 31 8.43 6.37 -13.35
C GLY A 31 9.41 5.21 -13.32
N GLU A 32 8.95 3.97 -13.49
CA GLU A 32 9.75 2.74 -13.34
C GLU A 32 10.37 2.63 -11.93
N THR A 33 9.64 3.08 -10.90
CA THR A 33 10.11 3.17 -9.51
C THR A 33 9.86 1.90 -8.70
N LEU A 34 9.24 0.87 -9.30
CA LEU A 34 8.73 -0.33 -8.63
C LEU A 34 7.62 0.00 -7.62
N ASP A 35 6.94 1.13 -7.82
CA ASP A 35 5.87 1.56 -6.95
C ASP A 35 4.57 0.85 -7.31
N THR A 36 3.68 0.78 -6.32
CA THR A 36 2.35 0.21 -6.47
C THR A 36 1.31 1.32 -6.47
N TYR A 37 0.53 1.40 -7.54
CA TYR A 37 -0.52 2.39 -7.76
C TYR A 37 -1.90 1.75 -7.72
N ARG A 38 -2.90 2.50 -7.27
CA ARG A 38 -4.33 2.14 -7.25
C ARG A 38 -5.13 3.24 -7.92
N VAL A 39 -6.36 2.93 -8.30
CA VAL A 39 -7.32 3.95 -8.71
C VAL A 39 -7.44 5.01 -7.61
N GLY A 40 -7.45 6.28 -7.99
CA GLY A 40 -7.46 7.44 -7.11
C GLY A 40 -6.08 7.92 -6.64
N MET A 41 -5.00 7.16 -6.91
CA MET A 41 -3.64 7.58 -6.57
C MET A 41 -3.04 8.52 -7.61
N ILE A 42 -2.18 9.42 -7.13
CA ILE A 42 -1.38 10.31 -7.97
C ILE A 42 -0.18 9.52 -8.52
N VAL A 43 0.02 9.61 -9.83
CA VAL A 43 1.15 9.07 -10.59
C VAL A 43 2.05 10.24 -10.99
N PRO A 44 3.11 10.54 -10.22
CA PRO A 44 3.91 11.75 -10.39
C PRO A 44 4.68 11.79 -11.72
N ASP A 45 5.20 10.63 -12.15
CA ASP A 45 6.09 10.51 -13.31
C ASP A 45 5.37 9.94 -14.54
N CYS A 46 4.08 10.27 -14.71
CA CYS A 46 3.32 9.86 -15.88
C CYS A 46 3.67 10.74 -17.09
N SER A 47 3.85 10.12 -18.26
CA SER A 47 4.10 10.81 -19.53
C SER A 47 2.97 11.75 -19.98
N VAL A 48 1.76 11.56 -19.45
CA VAL A 48 0.57 12.35 -19.77
C VAL A 48 -0.05 12.97 -18.51
N LEU A 49 -0.51 14.21 -18.63
CA LEU A 49 -1.24 14.88 -17.56
C LEU A 49 -2.70 14.39 -17.50
N THR A 50 -3.39 14.41 -18.63
CA THR A 50 -4.78 13.93 -18.77
C THR A 50 -4.91 13.24 -20.12
N GLY A 51 -5.36 11.99 -20.13
CA GLY A 51 -5.47 11.22 -21.35
C GLY A 51 -5.65 9.73 -21.10
N ILE A 52 -5.64 8.96 -22.18
CA ILE A 52 -5.75 7.51 -22.15
C ILE A 52 -4.46 6.94 -22.73
N LEU A 53 -3.78 6.12 -21.94
CA LEU A 53 -2.58 5.40 -22.32
C LEU A 53 -2.97 4.01 -22.83
N LEU A 54 -2.26 3.55 -23.85
CA LEU A 54 -2.40 2.20 -24.39
C LEU A 54 -1.28 1.33 -23.81
N GLU A 55 -1.66 0.26 -23.12
CA GLU A 55 -0.75 -0.68 -22.49
C GLU A 55 -1.04 -2.09 -23.00
N THR A 56 -0.02 -2.95 -23.02
CA THR A 56 -0.21 -4.37 -23.32
C THR A 56 -0.38 -5.15 -22.03
N SER A 57 -1.49 -5.87 -21.88
CA SER A 57 -1.68 -6.73 -20.72
C SER A 57 -0.93 -8.04 -20.87
N TRP A 58 -0.26 -8.47 -19.80
CA TRP A 58 0.30 -9.80 -19.69
C TRP A 58 -0.53 -10.63 -18.73
N CYS A 59 -0.78 -11.90 -19.08
CA CYS A 59 -1.52 -12.83 -18.23
C CYS A 59 -0.58 -13.94 -17.74
N SER A 60 -0.63 -14.19 -16.44
CA SER A 60 0.15 -15.20 -15.73
C SER A 60 -0.22 -16.63 -16.11
N ALA A 61 -1.49 -16.89 -16.43
CA ALA A 61 -1.99 -18.24 -16.70
C ALA A 61 -1.71 -18.72 -18.12
N CYS A 62 -1.89 -17.87 -19.13
CA CYS A 62 -1.70 -18.26 -20.53
C CYS A 62 -0.36 -17.79 -21.12
N HIS A 63 0.40 -16.96 -20.39
CA HIS A 63 1.69 -16.41 -20.81
C HIS A 63 1.68 -15.91 -22.26
N ASN A 64 0.54 -15.35 -22.74
CA ASN A 64 0.27 -15.14 -24.16
C ASN A 64 1.51 -14.64 -24.89
N ALA A 65 2.14 -15.58 -25.60
CA ALA A 65 3.54 -15.53 -26.00
C ALA A 65 3.76 -14.83 -27.35
N ASP A 66 2.69 -14.26 -27.92
CA ASP A 66 2.74 -13.50 -29.16
C ASP A 66 2.51 -12.02 -28.83
N MET A 67 3.61 -11.26 -28.71
CA MET A 67 3.59 -9.81 -28.48
C MET A 67 2.72 -9.03 -29.49
N GLU A 68 2.47 -9.60 -30.67
CA GLU A 68 1.63 -8.99 -31.72
C GLU A 68 0.12 -9.14 -31.47
N ALA A 69 -0.30 -10.12 -30.65
CA ALA A 69 -1.69 -10.39 -30.32
C ALA A 69 -2.01 -10.17 -28.83
N ALA A 70 -1.08 -9.55 -28.08
CA ALA A 70 -1.28 -9.21 -26.68
C ALA A 70 -2.50 -8.29 -26.56
N PRO A 71 -3.46 -8.62 -25.68
CA PRO A 71 -4.66 -7.82 -25.55
C PRO A 71 -4.28 -6.43 -25.03
N GLN A 72 -4.83 -5.41 -25.71
CA GLN A 72 -4.57 -4.01 -25.42
C GLN A 72 -5.49 -3.53 -24.31
N LEU A 73 -4.91 -2.78 -23.38
CA LEU A 73 -5.57 -2.24 -22.21
C LEU A 73 -5.42 -0.72 -22.22
N TYR A 74 -6.47 -0.04 -21.77
CA TYR A 74 -6.55 1.42 -21.73
C TYR A 74 -6.44 1.88 -20.28
N VAL A 75 -5.36 2.60 -19.96
CA VAL A 75 -5.15 3.19 -18.65
C VAL A 75 -5.56 4.66 -18.71
N VAL A 76 -6.53 5.05 -17.89
CA VAL A 76 -7.11 6.40 -17.89
C VAL A 76 -6.43 7.24 -16.82
N ILE A 77 -5.82 8.35 -17.24
CA ILE A 77 -5.15 9.32 -16.38
C ILE A 77 -5.89 10.66 -16.46
N TRP A 78 -6.16 11.26 -15.30
CA TRP A 78 -6.76 12.59 -15.19
C TRP A 78 -5.97 13.46 -14.23
N HIS A 79 -5.37 14.55 -14.71
CA HIS A 79 -4.45 15.40 -13.93
C HIS A 79 -3.45 14.61 -13.07
N SER A 80 -2.76 13.65 -13.69
CA SER A 80 -1.80 12.74 -13.04
C SER A 80 -2.42 11.80 -12.00
N ILE A 81 -3.73 11.61 -11.98
CA ILE A 81 -4.42 10.64 -11.13
C ILE A 81 -4.81 9.43 -11.97
N LEU A 82 -4.55 8.22 -11.49
CA LEU A 82 -5.04 6.99 -12.09
C LEU A 82 -6.54 6.86 -11.83
N VAL A 83 -7.36 6.95 -12.86
CA VAL A 83 -8.83 6.93 -12.72
C VAL A 83 -9.40 5.54 -12.94
N ALA A 84 -8.92 4.84 -13.97
CA ALA A 84 -9.49 3.56 -14.36
C ALA A 84 -8.54 2.80 -15.28
N VAL A 85 -8.81 1.50 -15.41
CA VAL A 85 -8.15 0.60 -16.34
C VAL A 85 -9.24 -0.22 -17.04
N GLU A 86 -9.29 -0.19 -18.37
CA GLU A 86 -10.40 -0.76 -19.15
C GLU A 86 -9.93 -1.47 -20.42
N TRP A 87 -10.70 -2.46 -20.90
CA TRP A 87 -10.43 -3.13 -22.18
C TRP A 87 -10.95 -2.37 -23.40
N LYS A 88 -12.03 -1.60 -23.24
CA LYS A 88 -12.64 -0.85 -24.36
C LYS A 88 -12.33 0.63 -24.27
N ARG A 89 -11.93 1.17 -25.42
CA ARG A 89 -11.68 2.61 -25.58
C ARG A 89 -12.89 3.47 -25.22
N GLU A 90 -14.09 3.10 -25.65
CA GLU A 90 -15.30 3.88 -25.40
C GLU A 90 -15.64 3.97 -23.90
N GLU A 91 -15.36 2.92 -23.14
CA GLU A 91 -15.55 2.88 -21.69
C GLU A 91 -14.50 3.76 -20.99
N ALA A 92 -13.25 3.69 -21.45
CA ALA A 92 -12.16 4.55 -20.98
C ALA A 92 -12.44 6.05 -21.22
N GLU A 93 -12.92 6.43 -22.41
CA GLU A 93 -13.31 7.81 -22.74
C GLU A 93 -14.50 8.27 -21.89
N ARG A 94 -15.47 7.40 -21.65
CA ARG A 94 -16.62 7.69 -20.78
C ARG A 94 -16.18 7.92 -19.34
N LYS A 95 -15.30 7.08 -18.79
CA LYS A 95 -14.77 7.24 -17.42
C LYS A 95 -13.95 8.53 -17.30
N LEU A 96 -13.13 8.87 -18.30
CA LEU A 96 -12.38 10.12 -18.32
C LEU A 96 -13.29 11.36 -18.28
N ALA A 97 -14.41 11.33 -19.02
CA ALA A 97 -15.37 12.42 -19.05
C ALA A 97 -16.28 12.47 -17.81
N ALA A 98 -16.45 11.35 -17.11
CA ALA A 98 -17.29 11.23 -15.93
C ALA A 98 -16.62 11.71 -14.65
N VAL A 99 -15.29 11.89 -14.63
CA VAL A 99 -14.56 12.38 -13.44
C VAL A 99 -15.13 13.73 -13.01
N ASP A 100 -15.74 13.74 -11.83
CA ASP A 100 -16.28 14.94 -11.23
C ASP A 100 -15.52 15.31 -9.94
N ARG A 101 -15.80 16.51 -9.42
CA ARG A 101 -15.21 17.01 -8.18
C ARG A 101 -15.49 16.11 -6.97
N LEU A 102 -16.61 15.39 -6.97
CA LEU A 102 -16.96 14.47 -5.89
C LEU A 102 -15.98 13.29 -5.81
N ASP A 103 -15.61 12.71 -6.96
CA ASP A 103 -14.64 11.61 -7.02
C ASP A 103 -13.28 12.06 -6.47
N LEU A 104 -12.85 13.29 -6.79
CA LEU A 104 -11.62 13.86 -6.25
C LEU A 104 -11.65 14.01 -4.73
N ILE A 105 -12.79 14.43 -4.17
CA ILE A 105 -12.95 14.55 -2.72
C ILE A 105 -12.87 13.18 -2.07
N GLU A 106 -13.51 12.17 -2.68
CA GLU A 106 -13.48 10.79 -2.21
C GLU A 106 -12.06 10.22 -2.21
N TRP A 107 -11.32 10.35 -3.29
CA TRP A 107 -9.93 9.90 -3.37
C TRP A 107 -9.03 10.60 -2.35
N VAL A 108 -9.20 11.91 -2.17
CA VAL A 108 -8.43 12.66 -1.16
C VAL A 108 -8.77 12.20 0.26
N ASP A 109 -10.06 11.99 0.57
CA ASP A 109 -10.48 11.49 1.88
C ASP A 109 -9.92 10.10 2.15
N GLN A 110 -9.94 9.20 1.15
CA GLN A 110 -9.33 7.87 1.25
C GLN A 110 -7.83 7.96 1.56
N MET A 111 -7.07 8.72 0.77
CA MET A 111 -5.63 8.89 0.98
C MET A 111 -5.32 9.48 2.37
N GLN A 112 -6.16 10.39 2.87
CA GLN A 112 -6.01 10.96 4.22
C GLN A 112 -6.28 9.93 5.31
N ARG A 113 -7.29 9.05 5.12
CA ARG A 113 -7.59 7.95 6.06
C ARG A 113 -6.45 6.95 6.10
N GLU A 114 -5.93 6.54 4.95
CA GLU A 114 -4.80 5.62 4.84
C GLU A 114 -3.55 6.21 5.51
N ALA A 115 -3.21 7.47 5.21
CA ALA A 115 -2.09 8.16 5.84
C ALA A 115 -2.26 8.29 7.36
N SER A 116 -3.49 8.53 7.83
CA SER A 116 -3.80 8.62 9.26
C SER A 116 -3.69 7.26 9.96
N THR A 117 -4.12 6.18 9.31
CA THR A 117 -3.94 4.81 9.81
C THR A 117 -2.47 4.44 9.89
N TRP A 118 -1.72 4.66 8.81
CA TRP A 118 -0.25 4.48 8.79
C TRP A 118 0.44 5.25 9.91
N ARG A 119 0.09 6.53 10.08
CA ARG A 119 0.66 7.37 11.14
C ARG A 119 0.35 6.84 12.54
N ARG A 120 -0.89 6.38 12.77
CA ARG A 120 -1.30 5.77 14.05
C ARG A 120 -0.51 4.49 14.32
N ASN A 121 -0.44 3.58 13.34
CA ASN A 121 0.26 2.31 13.45
C ASN A 121 1.76 2.52 13.69
N TYR A 122 2.39 3.43 12.93
CA TYR A 122 3.79 3.80 13.13
C TYR A 122 4.06 4.37 14.53
N HIS A 123 3.22 5.31 15.01
CA HIS A 123 3.40 5.87 16.34
C HIS A 123 3.18 4.84 17.44
N ALA A 124 2.21 3.93 17.27
CA ALA A 124 1.95 2.84 18.21
C ALA A 124 3.16 1.89 18.29
N LEU A 125 3.65 1.40 17.15
CA LEU A 125 4.85 0.55 17.07
C LEU A 125 6.07 1.24 17.67
N ARG A 126 6.32 2.51 17.31
CA ARG A 126 7.44 3.30 17.86
C ARG A 126 7.32 3.45 19.38
N SER A 127 6.10 3.63 19.90
CA SER A 127 5.87 3.72 21.34
C SER A 127 6.17 2.39 22.05
N ASP A 128 5.80 1.25 21.46
CA ASP A 128 6.07 -0.07 22.03
C ASP A 128 7.58 -0.37 22.03
N LEU A 129 8.27 -0.05 20.93
CA LEU A 129 9.73 -0.18 20.84
C LEU A 129 10.46 0.70 21.86
N ALA A 130 10.00 1.95 22.05
CA ALA A 130 10.57 2.85 23.04
C ALA A 130 10.37 2.29 24.46
N ARG A 131 9.17 1.80 24.78
CA ARG A 131 8.84 1.17 26.07
C ARG A 131 9.68 -0.09 26.32
N TRP A 132 9.88 -0.92 25.30
CA TRP A 132 10.75 -2.09 25.39
C TRP A 132 12.21 -1.73 25.65
N ARG A 133 12.73 -0.70 24.97
CA ARG A 133 14.09 -0.21 25.20
C ARG A 133 14.26 0.32 26.62
N GLU A 134 13.31 1.09 27.13
CA GLU A 134 13.33 1.56 28.51
C GLU A 134 13.34 0.41 29.51
N TYR A 135 12.52 -0.63 29.29
CA TYR A 135 12.51 -1.83 30.12
C TYR A 135 13.87 -2.55 30.12
N GLN A 136 14.51 -2.69 28.97
CA GLN A 136 15.85 -3.28 28.84
C GLN A 136 16.91 -2.47 29.61
N ASP A 137 16.86 -1.14 29.54
CA ASP A 137 17.79 -0.28 30.26
C ASP A 137 17.56 -0.33 31.78
N GLU A 138 16.31 -0.45 32.22
CA GLU A 138 15.96 -0.64 33.64
C GLU A 138 16.41 -2.00 34.19
N GLN A 139 16.26 -3.08 33.41
CA GLN A 139 16.78 -4.40 33.75
C GLN A 139 18.31 -4.38 33.90
N LYS A 140 19.03 -3.75 32.96
CA LYS A 140 20.49 -3.58 33.05
C LYS A 140 20.93 -2.78 34.26
N ARG A 141 20.23 -1.68 34.58
CA ARG A 141 20.53 -0.85 35.77
C ARG A 141 20.25 -1.59 37.07
N SER A 142 19.16 -2.35 37.13
CA SER A 142 18.81 -3.18 38.27
C SER A 142 19.85 -4.29 38.49
N ALA A 143 20.30 -4.95 37.41
CA ALA A 143 21.38 -5.93 37.46
C ALA A 143 22.73 -5.30 37.88
N ALA A 144 22.96 -4.03 37.54
CA ALA A 144 24.13 -3.26 37.96
C ALA A 144 24.02 -2.64 39.38
N GLY A 145 22.94 -2.90 40.12
CA GLY A 145 22.74 -2.41 41.49
C GLY A 145 22.47 -0.90 41.60
N GLN A 146 22.12 -0.23 40.51
CA GLN A 146 21.81 1.20 40.50
C GLN A 146 20.34 1.45 40.87
N ALA A 147 20.09 2.39 41.80
CA ALA A 147 18.74 2.74 42.20
C ALA A 147 17.94 3.33 41.02
N PRO A 148 16.67 2.94 40.82
CA PRO A 148 15.88 3.41 39.70
C PRO A 148 15.64 4.93 39.77
N PRO A 149 15.71 5.65 38.64
CA PRO A 149 15.37 7.06 38.61
C PRO A 149 13.86 7.22 38.80
N THR A 150 13.47 7.71 39.98
CA THR A 150 12.16 8.27 40.35
C THR A 150 10.92 7.38 40.13
N ASN A 151 10.32 6.97 41.25
CA ASN A 151 9.06 6.24 41.35
C ASN A 151 7.85 7.08 40.87
N SER A 152 7.65 7.22 39.55
CA SER A 152 6.36 7.67 39.05
C SER A 152 5.44 6.46 38.88
N PRO A 153 4.32 6.36 39.62
CA PRO A 153 3.38 5.24 39.49
C PRO A 153 2.78 5.15 38.09
N LEU A 154 2.75 6.26 37.35
CA LEU A 154 2.33 6.31 35.96
C LEU A 154 3.27 5.52 35.04
N ARG A 155 4.56 5.41 35.38
CA ARG A 155 5.55 4.70 34.55
C ARG A 155 5.27 3.19 34.46
N LYS A 156 4.65 2.60 35.49
CA LYS A 156 4.23 1.18 35.48
C LYS A 156 3.08 0.91 34.52
N LEU A 157 2.24 1.92 34.24
CA LEU A 157 1.15 1.83 33.25
C LEU A 157 1.68 1.89 31.81
N PHE A 158 2.92 2.36 31.61
CA PHE A 158 3.57 2.47 30.30
C PHE A 158 4.65 1.42 30.10
N MET A 159 4.68 0.35 30.89
CA MET A 159 5.60 -0.75 30.61
C MET A 159 5.03 -1.67 29.51
N PRO A 160 5.89 -2.40 28.77
CA PRO A 160 5.41 -3.43 27.84
C PRO A 160 4.63 -4.51 28.58
N ASP A 161 3.58 -5.04 27.95
CA ASP A 161 2.69 -6.05 28.52
C ASP A 161 3.46 -7.33 28.90
N ASP A 162 2.93 -8.08 29.87
CA ASP A 162 3.57 -9.31 30.37
C ASP A 162 3.74 -10.37 29.27
N ALA A 163 2.84 -10.39 28.28
CA ALA A 163 2.96 -11.23 27.10
C ALA A 163 4.23 -10.94 26.28
N ILE A 164 4.62 -9.67 26.15
CA ILE A 164 5.83 -9.25 25.44
C ILE A 164 7.06 -9.51 26.31
N ARG A 165 6.98 -9.29 27.63
CA ARG A 165 8.11 -9.47 28.54
C ARG A 165 8.58 -10.92 28.67
N HIS A 166 7.66 -11.87 28.55
CA HIS A 166 7.94 -13.30 28.72
C HIS A 166 7.99 -14.08 27.40
N ALA A 167 7.83 -13.40 26.26
CA ALA A 167 7.97 -14.01 24.94
C ALA A 167 9.41 -14.49 24.70
N ALA A 168 9.56 -15.60 23.98
CA ALA A 168 10.86 -16.10 23.53
C ALA A 168 11.53 -15.12 22.54
N ASP A 169 10.74 -14.45 21.71
CA ASP A 169 11.15 -13.31 20.90
C ASP A 169 10.20 -12.10 21.16
N PRO A 170 10.60 -11.15 22.02
CA PRO A 170 9.79 -9.99 22.36
C PRO A 170 9.64 -9.00 21.19
N LEU A 171 10.56 -9.00 20.22
CA LEU A 171 10.45 -8.13 19.04
C LEU A 171 9.42 -8.70 18.06
N ALA A 172 9.41 -10.01 17.85
CA ALA A 172 8.38 -10.68 17.08
C ALA A 172 6.99 -10.44 17.68
N ALA A 173 6.84 -10.57 19.00
CA ALA A 173 5.56 -10.30 19.69
C ALA A 173 5.08 -8.84 19.55
N ILE A 174 6.00 -7.86 19.48
CA ILE A 174 5.65 -6.46 19.21
C ILE A 174 5.20 -6.30 17.74
N LEU A 175 5.86 -6.97 16.80
CA LEU A 175 5.49 -6.92 15.38
C LEU A 175 4.13 -7.61 15.13
N GLU A 176 3.84 -8.74 15.78
CA GLU A 176 2.56 -9.43 15.69
C GLU A 176 1.38 -8.58 16.20
N ARG A 177 1.62 -7.65 17.12
CA ARG A 177 0.61 -6.71 17.63
C ARG A 177 0.28 -5.60 16.65
N HIS A 178 1.23 -5.26 15.77
CA HIS A 178 1.09 -4.28 14.72
C HIS A 178 1.30 -4.99 13.38
N PRO A 179 0.42 -5.94 13.01
CA PRO A 179 0.53 -6.55 11.70
C PRO A 179 0.49 -5.42 10.66
N PRO A 180 1.25 -5.55 9.56
CA PRO A 180 1.01 -4.67 8.42
C PRO A 180 -0.49 -4.75 8.13
N ASP A 181 -1.15 -3.59 7.97
CA ASP A 181 -2.56 -3.59 7.60
C ASP A 181 -2.71 -4.52 6.39
N ASP A 182 -3.60 -5.52 6.47
CA ASP A 182 -4.07 -6.18 5.28
C ASP A 182 -4.57 -5.07 4.36
N GLU A 183 -4.03 -5.07 3.15
CA GLU A 183 -4.32 -4.02 2.18
C GLU A 183 -5.83 -3.79 2.11
N PRO A 184 -6.31 -2.53 2.04
CA PRO A 184 -7.75 -2.29 2.04
C PRO A 184 -8.35 -3.09 0.87
N GLU A 185 -9.23 -4.03 1.23
CA GLU A 185 -10.06 -4.78 0.27
C GLU A 185 -10.81 -3.74 -0.58
N GLY A 186 -10.60 -3.81 -1.90
CA GLY A 186 -10.92 -2.75 -2.83
C GLY A 186 -12.41 -2.37 -2.90
N PHE A 187 -12.64 -1.14 -3.36
CA PHE A 187 -13.84 -0.72 -4.07
C PHE A 187 -13.49 -0.55 -5.54
#